data_AF-A0A4R5JXT8-F1
#
_entry.id   AF-A0A4R5JXT8-F1
#
_cell.length_a   1.000
_cell.length_b   1.000
_cell.length_c   1.000
_cell.angle_alpha   90.00
_cell.angle_beta   90.00
_cell.angle_gamma   90.00
#
_symmetry.space_group_name_H-M   'P 1'
#
loop_
_entity.id
_entity.type
_entity.pdbx_description
1 polymer ?
#
loop_
_entity_poly.entity_id
_entity_poly.type
_entity_poly.pdbx_seq_one_letter_code
_entity_poly.pdbx_strand_id
1 'polypeptide(L)'
;MNSSPTSIPSTGPGTRIHQAKRREAPRAWLGWAIAAGVLLAGGLFMWSQLAYLQRLISDVATDPGERRQIQLADGSRLTLDGASAVDVDLRGPVRKVRLVQGQVFINVMLDGRPFEVDIGETRVQVFGTHLSASRGLDHDEVVLFKGKVEVSSQYGEKRLLTQGQRLIIRGASLGQAEKVDAERLLAWRDGQASKPPVR
;
A
#
# COMPACT_ATOMS: atom_id res chain seq x y z
N MET A 1 -91.05 42.31 -25.83
CA MET A 1 -90.57 41.48 -24.71
C MET A 1 -89.10 41.14 -24.92
N ASN A 2 -88.33 41.40 -23.87
CA ASN A 2 -86.92 41.15 -23.57
C ASN A 2 -86.14 40.10 -24.40
N SER A 3 -85.00 40.49 -24.99
CA SER A 3 -83.85 39.58 -25.22
C SER A 3 -82.57 40.40 -25.41
N SER A 4 -81.87 40.69 -24.31
CA SER A 4 -80.48 41.17 -24.34
C SER A 4 -79.53 39.98 -24.59
N PRO A 5 -78.51 40.09 -25.46
CA PRO A 5 -77.54 39.02 -25.64
C PRO A 5 -76.51 38.99 -24.50
N THR A 6 -76.48 37.86 -23.80
CA THR A 6 -75.48 37.45 -22.81
C THR A 6 -74.09 37.34 -23.46
N SER A 7 -73.13 38.13 -22.99
CA SER A 7 -71.71 37.90 -23.29
C SER A 7 -71.12 36.92 -22.28
N ILE A 8 -70.48 35.87 -22.78
CA ILE A 8 -69.77 34.86 -21.99
C ILE A 8 -68.29 35.25 -22.00
N PRO A 9 -67.62 35.46 -20.86
CA PRO A 9 -66.18 35.66 -20.86
C PRO A 9 -65.48 34.30 -20.98
N SER A 10 -64.79 34.06 -22.10
CA SER A 10 -63.88 32.93 -22.25
C SER A 10 -62.59 33.21 -21.48
N THR A 11 -62.36 32.52 -20.37
CA THR A 11 -61.05 32.50 -19.70
C THR A 11 -60.46 31.09 -19.86
N GLY A 12 -59.67 30.90 -20.91
CA GLY A 12 -58.82 29.71 -21.04
C GLY A 12 -57.65 29.81 -20.06
N PRO A 13 -57.23 28.72 -19.39
CA PRO A 13 -56.06 28.74 -18.53
C PRO A 13 -54.81 28.91 -19.40
N GLY A 14 -54.20 30.10 -19.33
CA GLY A 14 -52.89 30.34 -19.92
C GLY A 14 -51.85 29.46 -19.22
N THR A 15 -51.43 28.38 -19.87
CA THR A 15 -50.29 27.57 -19.45
C THR A 15 -49.03 28.44 -19.50
N ARG A 16 -48.63 29.01 -18.37
CA ARG A 16 -47.30 29.61 -18.23
C ARG A 16 -46.28 28.49 -18.30
N ILE A 17 -45.71 28.26 -19.48
CA ILE A 17 -44.51 27.46 -19.63
C ILE A 17 -43.40 28.22 -18.91
N HIS A 18 -43.10 27.82 -17.67
CA HIS A 18 -41.88 28.22 -16.98
C HIS A 18 -40.70 27.66 -17.78
N GLN A 19 -40.16 28.48 -18.69
CA GLN A 19 -38.88 28.18 -19.31
C GLN A 19 -37.84 28.13 -18.19
N ALA A 20 -37.47 26.91 -17.78
CA ALA A 20 -36.35 26.68 -16.91
C ALA A 20 -35.11 27.17 -17.66
N LYS A 21 -34.67 28.40 -17.34
CA LYS A 21 -33.44 29.00 -17.84
C LYS A 21 -32.33 28.02 -17.47
N ARG A 22 -31.84 27.24 -18.45
CA ARG A 22 -30.67 26.38 -18.29
C ARG A 22 -29.57 27.28 -17.74
N ARG A 23 -29.22 27.10 -16.47
CA ARG A 23 -28.08 27.78 -15.85
C ARG A 23 -26.85 27.20 -16.52
N GLU A 24 -26.42 27.79 -17.62
CA GLU A 24 -25.14 27.50 -18.23
C GLU A 24 -24.07 27.83 -17.18
N ALA A 25 -23.45 26.80 -16.61
CA ALA A 25 -22.35 26.99 -15.68
C ALA A 25 -21.28 27.83 -16.38
N PRO A 26 -20.80 28.93 -15.77
CA PRO A 26 -19.95 29.91 -16.44
C PRO A 26 -18.69 29.20 -16.94
N ARG A 27 -18.36 29.31 -18.23
CA ARG A 27 -17.20 28.65 -18.90
C ARG A 27 -15.90 28.66 -18.09
N ALA A 28 -15.71 29.65 -17.23
CA ALA A 28 -14.62 29.70 -16.24
C ALA A 28 -14.55 28.44 -15.35
N TRP A 29 -15.67 27.87 -14.90
CA TRP A 29 -15.73 26.64 -14.10
C TRP A 29 -15.12 25.44 -14.83
N LEU A 30 -15.26 25.41 -16.16
CA LEU A 30 -14.73 24.36 -17.00
C LEU A 30 -13.22 24.47 -17.14
N GLY A 31 -12.69 25.71 -17.20
CA GLY A 31 -11.26 25.98 -17.15
C GLY A 31 -10.62 25.55 -15.83
N TRP A 32 -11.27 25.86 -14.69
CA TRP A 32 -10.83 25.40 -13.37
C TRP A 32 -10.89 23.87 -13.23
N ALA A 33 -11.93 23.24 -13.77
CA ALA A 33 -12.07 21.78 -13.77
C ALA A 33 -10.96 21.09 -14.59
N ILE A 34 -10.61 21.63 -15.76
CA ILE A 34 -9.50 21.13 -16.58
C ILE A 34 -8.16 21.32 -15.86
N ALA A 35 -7.91 22.49 -15.29
CA ALA A 35 -6.67 22.75 -14.54
C ALA A 35 -6.52 21.81 -13.34
N ALA A 36 -7.59 21.59 -12.57
CA ALA A 36 -7.59 20.62 -11.47
C ALA A 36 -7.37 19.19 -11.97
N GLY A 37 -7.98 18.81 -13.10
CA GLY A 37 -7.77 17.50 -13.74
C GLY A 37 -6.33 17.28 -14.17
N VAL A 38 -5.67 18.28 -14.76
CA VAL A 38 -4.25 18.21 -15.16
C VAL A 38 -3.34 18.12 -13.94
N LEU A 39 -3.60 18.88 -12.87
CA LEU A 39 -2.83 18.80 -11.63
C LEU A 39 -2.97 17.42 -10.96
N LEU A 40 -4.17 16.86 -10.93
CA LEU A 40 -4.42 15.52 -10.40
C LEU A 40 -3.71 14.45 -11.25
N ALA A 41 -3.87 14.51 -12.57
CA ALA A 41 -3.22 13.56 -13.48
C ALA A 41 -1.69 13.65 -13.41
N GLY A 42 -1.15 14.87 -13.36
CA GLY A 42 0.28 15.12 -13.20
C GLY A 42 0.81 14.66 -11.84
N GLY A 43 0.07 14.89 -10.77
CA GLY A 43 0.41 14.41 -9.42
C GLY A 43 0.42 12.88 -9.34
N LEU A 44 -0.59 12.22 -9.91
CA LEU A 44 -0.66 10.76 -9.98
C LEU A 44 0.48 10.18 -10.83
N PHE A 45 0.77 10.79 -11.99
CA PHE A 45 1.88 10.38 -12.85
C PHE A 45 3.23 10.55 -12.14
N MET A 46 3.47 11.70 -11.52
CA MET A 46 4.73 11.98 -10.82
C MET A 46 4.92 11.06 -9.62
N TRP A 47 3.83 10.73 -8.90
CA TRP A 47 3.90 9.74 -7.82
C TRP A 47 4.27 8.36 -8.38
N SER A 48 3.65 7.91 -9.48
CA SER A 48 4.02 6.64 -10.11
C SER A 48 5.49 6.58 -10.57
N GLN A 49 6.04 7.69 -11.05
CA GLN A 49 7.43 7.78 -11.49
C GLN A 49 8.43 7.69 -10.32
N LEU A 50 8.10 8.25 -9.15
CA LEU A 50 8.99 8.22 -7.98
C LEU A 50 9.18 6.79 -7.44
N ALA A 51 8.12 5.98 -7.39
CA ALA A 51 8.22 4.57 -7.00
C ALA A 51 9.09 3.76 -8.01
N TYR A 52 8.95 4.06 -9.30
CA TYR A 52 9.77 3.44 -10.35
C TYR A 52 11.26 3.81 -10.21
N LEU A 53 11.57 5.08 -9.92
CA LEU A 53 12.94 5.53 -9.67
C LEU A 53 13.55 4.89 -8.42
N GLN A 54 12.79 4.78 -7.32
CA GLN A 54 13.24 4.13 -6.08
C GLN A 54 13.58 2.64 -6.30
N ARG A 55 12.80 1.97 -7.16
CA ARG A 55 13.08 0.58 -7.57
C ARG A 55 14.37 0.48 -8.38
N LEU A 56 14.61 1.41 -9.32
CA LEU A 56 15.80 1.43 -10.18
C LEU A 56 17.11 1.65 -9.40
N ILE A 57 17.06 2.44 -8.32
CA ILE A 57 18.24 2.72 -7.49
C ILE A 57 18.46 1.71 -6.36
N SER A 58 17.53 0.76 -6.18
CA SER A 58 17.68 -0.26 -5.15
C SER A 58 18.82 -1.22 -5.46
N ASP A 59 19.51 -1.70 -4.43
CA ASP A 59 20.64 -2.61 -4.61
C ASP A 59 20.19 -3.92 -5.28
N VAL A 60 18.97 -4.37 -4.98
CA VAL A 60 18.39 -5.60 -5.52
C VAL A 60 16.91 -5.41 -5.81
N ALA A 61 16.53 -5.62 -7.07
CA ALA A 61 15.15 -5.66 -7.52
C ALA A 61 14.83 -6.92 -8.32
N THR A 62 13.54 -7.28 -8.37
CA THR A 62 12.97 -8.33 -9.21
C THR A 62 11.86 -7.77 -10.09
N ASP A 63 11.75 -8.26 -11.32
CA ASP A 63 10.64 -7.97 -12.23
C ASP A 63 9.32 -8.63 -11.81
N PRO A 64 8.17 -8.16 -12.32
CA PRO A 64 6.90 -8.85 -12.12
C PRO A 64 7.00 -10.31 -12.57
N GLY A 65 6.66 -11.24 -11.67
CA GLY A 65 6.77 -12.68 -11.91
C GLY A 65 8.18 -13.28 -11.75
N GLU A 66 9.21 -12.45 -11.55
CA GLU A 66 10.56 -12.91 -11.24
C GLU A 66 10.72 -13.15 -9.73
N ARG A 67 11.28 -14.30 -9.36
CA ARG A 67 11.73 -14.55 -8.00
C ARG A 67 13.24 -14.67 -7.97
N ARG A 68 13.86 -14.07 -6.97
CA ARG A 68 15.31 -14.07 -6.84
C ARG A 68 15.72 -14.35 -5.41
N GLN A 69 16.63 -15.31 -5.26
CA GLN A 69 17.29 -15.58 -4.00
C GLN A 69 18.71 -15.03 -4.03
N ILE A 70 19.08 -14.33 -2.97
CA ILE A 70 20.42 -13.78 -2.79
C ILE A 70 20.97 -14.15 -1.41
N GLN A 71 22.27 -14.39 -1.37
CA GLN A 71 23.02 -14.55 -0.13
C GLN A 71 23.75 -13.25 0.18
N LEU A 72 23.58 -12.76 1.39
CA LEU A 72 24.21 -11.55 1.90
C LEU A 72 25.62 -11.85 2.42
N ALA A 73 26.44 -10.80 2.56
CA ALA A 73 27.82 -10.93 3.03
C ALA A 73 27.94 -11.43 4.48
N ASP A 74 26.90 -11.27 5.29
CA ASP A 74 26.80 -11.80 6.66
C ASP A 74 26.32 -13.26 6.71
N GLY A 75 26.11 -13.90 5.56
CA GLY A 75 25.59 -15.26 5.42
C GLY A 75 24.06 -15.37 5.47
N SER A 76 23.34 -14.29 5.78
CA SER A 76 21.88 -14.24 5.72
C SER A 76 21.39 -14.45 4.28
N ARG A 77 20.14 -14.90 4.11
CA ARG A 77 19.53 -15.09 2.78
C ARG A 77 18.25 -14.29 2.63
N LEU A 78 18.11 -13.60 1.50
CA LEU A 78 16.87 -12.93 1.10
C LEU A 78 16.28 -13.68 -0.10
N THR A 79 14.99 -13.96 -0.05
CA THR A 79 14.20 -14.45 -1.18
C THR A 79 13.18 -13.38 -1.51
N LEU A 80 13.36 -12.71 -2.65
CA LEU A 80 12.47 -11.68 -3.16
C LEU A 80 11.39 -12.31 -4.03
N ASP A 81 10.13 -11.92 -3.82
CA ASP A 81 9.03 -12.27 -4.72
C ASP A 81 8.96 -11.30 -5.92
N GLY A 82 8.04 -11.51 -6.85
CA GLY A 82 7.83 -10.65 -8.01
C GLY A 82 7.62 -9.17 -7.66
N ALA A 83 8.16 -8.29 -8.49
CA ALA A 83 8.05 -6.83 -8.34
C ALA A 83 8.55 -6.27 -6.99
N SER A 84 9.59 -6.89 -6.42
CA SER A 84 10.15 -6.49 -5.13
C SER A 84 11.43 -5.69 -5.30
N ALA A 85 11.76 -4.87 -4.30
CA ALA A 85 13.00 -4.11 -4.26
C ALA A 85 13.48 -3.90 -2.81
N VAL A 86 14.78 -4.09 -2.60
CA VAL A 86 15.42 -3.93 -1.29
C VAL A 86 16.75 -3.18 -1.41
N ASP A 87 17.03 -2.34 -0.41
CA ASP A 87 18.36 -1.76 -0.18
C ASP A 87 19.03 -2.53 0.96
N VAL A 88 20.35 -2.76 0.87
CA VAL A 88 21.08 -3.57 1.84
C VAL A 88 22.30 -2.80 2.35
N ASP A 89 22.34 -2.53 3.66
CA ASP A 89 23.52 -1.97 4.32
C ASP A 89 23.92 -2.82 5.54
N LEU A 90 24.98 -3.61 5.38
CA LEU A 90 25.49 -4.50 6.42
C LEU A 90 26.67 -3.89 7.20
N ARG A 91 27.01 -2.63 6.93
CA ARG A 91 28.16 -1.94 7.53
C ARG A 91 27.81 -1.43 8.93
N GLY A 92 28.82 -1.33 9.79
CA GLY A 92 28.66 -0.76 11.13
C GLY A 92 28.07 -1.72 12.17
N PRO A 93 27.49 -1.20 13.27
CA PRO A 93 27.08 -2.03 14.41
C PRO A 93 25.74 -2.75 14.21
N VAL A 94 24.96 -2.36 13.20
CA VAL A 94 23.63 -2.90 12.90
C VAL A 94 23.55 -3.24 11.42
N ARG A 95 23.05 -4.43 11.11
CA ARG A 95 22.82 -4.89 9.74
C ARG A 95 21.43 -4.46 9.31
N LYS A 96 21.30 -3.72 8.21
CA LYS A 96 20.04 -3.12 7.77
C LYS A 96 19.64 -3.61 6.39
N VAL A 97 18.36 -3.92 6.25
CA VAL A 97 17.69 -4.13 4.96
C VAL A 97 16.49 -3.20 4.92
N ARG A 98 16.34 -2.42 3.86
CA ARG A 98 15.14 -1.61 3.66
C ARG A 98 14.28 -2.25 2.58
N LEU A 99 13.03 -2.54 2.91
CA LEU A 99 12.04 -2.98 1.92
C LEU A 99 11.43 -1.75 1.25
N VAL A 100 11.83 -1.51 0.01
CA VAL A 100 11.34 -0.38 -0.78
C VAL A 100 9.93 -0.68 -1.28
N GLN A 101 9.70 -1.91 -1.78
CA GLN A 101 8.39 -2.39 -2.23
C GLN A 101 8.35 -3.92 -2.36
N GLY A 102 7.15 -4.48 -2.42
CA GLY A 102 6.93 -5.89 -2.71
C GLY A 102 7.07 -6.76 -1.47
N GLN A 103 7.60 -7.97 -1.64
CA GLN A 103 7.69 -8.97 -0.56
C GLN A 103 9.06 -9.65 -0.53
N VAL A 104 9.58 -9.83 0.68
CA VAL A 104 10.85 -10.51 0.90
C VAL A 104 10.73 -11.48 2.08
N PHE A 105 11.23 -12.69 1.89
CA PHE A 105 11.47 -13.65 2.96
C PHE A 105 12.95 -13.61 3.36
N ILE A 106 13.21 -13.54 4.66
CA ILE A 106 14.53 -13.26 5.22
C ILE A 106 14.88 -14.38 6.21
N ASN A 107 15.96 -15.10 5.91
CA ASN A 107 16.63 -15.99 6.85
C ASN A 107 17.87 -15.28 7.40
N VAL A 108 17.74 -14.74 8.61
CA VAL A 108 18.81 -13.98 9.28
C VAL A 108 19.78 -14.93 9.97
N MET A 109 21.06 -14.85 9.61
CA MET A 109 22.13 -15.55 10.32
C MET A 109 22.53 -14.82 11.60
N LEU A 110 22.97 -15.58 12.59
CA LEU A 110 23.50 -15.04 13.84
C LEU A 110 24.91 -14.50 13.59
N ASP A 111 25.13 -13.21 13.87
CA ASP A 111 26.40 -12.49 13.66
C ASP A 111 26.75 -11.59 14.87
N GLY A 112 26.08 -11.78 16.01
CA GLY A 112 26.25 -10.95 17.23
C GLY A 112 25.68 -9.52 17.13
N ARG A 113 25.54 -8.95 15.92
CA ARG A 113 24.91 -7.65 15.66
C ARG A 113 23.40 -7.79 15.44
N PRO A 114 22.57 -6.79 15.81
CA PRO A 114 21.17 -6.77 15.42
C PRO A 114 21.00 -6.75 13.90
N PHE A 115 19.92 -7.35 13.43
CA PHE A 115 19.45 -7.22 12.05
C PHE A 115 18.14 -6.44 12.06
N GLU A 116 18.09 -5.35 11.31
CA GLU A 116 16.94 -4.45 11.20
C GLU A 116 16.37 -4.51 9.78
N VAL A 117 15.06 -4.65 9.68
CA VAL A 117 14.31 -4.52 8.43
C VAL A 117 13.44 -3.27 8.53
N ASP A 118 13.75 -2.26 7.71
CA ASP A 118 12.95 -1.05 7.62
C ASP A 118 11.82 -1.27 6.60
N ILE A 119 10.57 -1.04 7.03
CA ILE A 119 9.36 -1.17 6.20
C ILE A 119 8.54 0.11 6.41
N GLY A 120 8.57 1.01 5.44
CA GLY A 120 7.89 2.30 5.54
C GLY A 120 8.34 3.10 6.76
N GLU A 121 7.40 3.37 7.66
CA GLU A 121 7.60 4.12 8.91
C GLU A 121 7.86 3.22 10.13
N THR A 122 8.15 1.94 9.88
CA THR A 122 8.37 0.94 10.92
C THR A 122 9.71 0.24 10.76
N ARG A 123 10.22 -0.23 11.89
CA ARG A 123 11.47 -0.98 12.00
C ARG A 123 11.21 -2.32 12.66
N VAL A 124 11.74 -3.36 12.05
CA VAL A 124 11.62 -4.75 12.50
C VAL A 124 13.00 -5.23 12.94
N GLN A 125 13.22 -5.36 14.24
CA GLN A 125 14.50 -5.79 14.79
C GLN A 125 14.48 -7.27 15.16
N VAL A 126 15.49 -8.01 14.68
CA VAL A 126 15.53 -9.47 14.75
C VAL A 126 16.93 -10.01 15.04
N PHE A 127 16.99 -11.24 15.56
CA PHE A 127 18.23 -11.96 15.88
C PHE A 127 18.06 -13.45 15.57
N GLY A 128 18.72 -13.95 14.51
CA GLY A 128 18.65 -15.39 14.17
C GLY A 128 17.22 -15.84 13.83
N THR A 129 16.54 -15.08 12.98
CA THR A 129 15.09 -15.16 12.76
C THR A 129 14.77 -15.47 11.30
N HIS A 130 13.69 -16.21 11.09
CA HIS A 130 13.09 -16.42 9.77
C HIS A 130 11.78 -15.63 9.73
N LEU A 131 11.67 -14.65 8.84
CA LEU A 131 10.47 -13.82 8.71
C LEU A 131 10.16 -13.48 7.26
N SER A 132 8.91 -13.11 7.01
CA SER A 132 8.50 -12.40 5.80
C SER A 132 8.14 -10.97 6.15
N ALA A 133 8.53 -10.05 5.27
CA ALA A 133 8.13 -8.67 5.28
C ALA A 133 7.52 -8.35 3.92
N SER A 134 6.36 -7.69 3.91
CA SER A 134 5.75 -7.18 2.68
C SER A 134 5.34 -5.73 2.84
N ARG A 135 5.55 -4.96 1.78
CA ARG A 135 5.18 -3.56 1.67
C ARG A 135 4.18 -3.39 0.55
N GLY A 136 2.93 -3.13 0.93
CA GLY A 136 1.79 -3.00 0.03
C GLY A 136 1.33 -1.55 -0.12
N LEU A 137 0.30 -1.36 -0.96
CA LEU A 137 -0.35 -0.05 -1.10
C LEU A 137 -1.27 0.27 0.09
N ASP A 138 -1.95 -0.73 0.63
CA ASP A 138 -2.95 -0.55 1.70
C ASP A 138 -2.37 -0.72 3.11
N HIS A 139 -1.44 -1.65 3.25
CA HIS A 139 -0.83 -2.01 4.52
C HIS A 139 0.50 -2.74 4.28
N ASP A 140 1.33 -2.71 5.31
CA ASP A 140 2.53 -3.52 5.41
C ASP A 140 2.23 -4.72 6.32
N GLU A 141 2.96 -5.82 6.12
CA GLU A 141 2.75 -7.05 6.88
C GLU A 141 4.10 -7.68 7.25
N VAL A 142 4.18 -8.15 8.50
CA VAL A 142 5.30 -8.94 9.00
C VAL A 142 4.76 -10.27 9.48
N VAL A 143 5.28 -11.38 8.95
CA VAL A 143 4.93 -12.75 9.36
C VAL A 143 6.18 -13.42 9.91
N LEU A 144 6.09 -13.90 11.15
CA LEU A 144 7.20 -14.54 11.84
C LEU A 144 7.12 -16.07 11.72
N PHE A 145 8.04 -16.65 10.97
CA PHE A 145 8.14 -18.09 10.80
C PHE A 145 8.90 -18.77 11.94
N LYS A 146 10.03 -18.21 12.38
CA LYS A 146 10.84 -18.75 13.48
C LYS A 146 11.62 -17.65 14.17
N GLY A 147 11.72 -17.71 15.49
CA GLY A 147 12.51 -16.80 16.31
C GLY A 147 11.64 -15.81 17.08
N LYS A 148 12.19 -14.61 17.33
CA LYS A 148 11.49 -13.49 17.96
C LYS A 148 11.79 -12.21 17.19
N VAL A 149 10.80 -11.34 17.14
CA VAL A 149 10.86 -10.07 16.40
C VAL A 149 10.27 -8.98 17.27
N GLU A 150 10.96 -7.85 17.40
CA GLU A 150 10.35 -6.61 17.87
C GLU A 150 10.05 -5.72 16.66
N VAL A 151 8.80 -5.31 16.51
CA VAL A 151 8.40 -4.29 15.54
C VAL A 151 8.17 -2.99 16.30
N SER A 152 8.82 -1.93 15.86
CA SER A 152 8.70 -0.58 16.40
C SER A 152 8.22 0.40 15.35
N SER A 153 7.29 1.25 15.74
CA SER A 153 6.84 2.42 14.96
C SER A 153 7.74 3.62 15.22
N GLN A 154 7.83 4.54 14.26
CA GLN A 154 8.49 5.83 14.44
C GLN A 154 7.93 6.66 15.61
N TYR A 155 6.69 6.41 16.03
CA TYR A 155 6.05 7.08 17.18
C TYR A 155 6.24 6.35 18.52
N GLY A 156 7.10 5.34 18.57
CA GLY A 156 7.49 4.64 19.80
C GLY A 156 6.59 3.47 20.21
N GLU A 157 5.51 3.19 19.47
CA GLU A 157 4.74 1.96 19.65
C GLU A 157 5.61 0.74 19.35
N LYS A 158 5.51 -0.30 20.18
CA LYS A 158 6.24 -1.56 20.02
C LYS A 158 5.32 -2.77 20.10
N ARG A 159 5.63 -3.79 19.30
CA ARG A 159 4.96 -5.09 19.30
C ARG A 159 6.01 -6.20 19.21
N LEU A 160 5.91 -7.17 20.12
CA LEU A 160 6.70 -8.39 20.05
C LEU A 160 5.90 -9.45 19.29
N LEU A 161 6.51 -10.06 18.29
CA LEU A 161 5.98 -11.23 17.60
C LEU A 161 6.73 -12.47 18.07
N THR A 162 5.97 -13.55 18.20
CA THR A 162 6.47 -14.92 18.38
C THR A 162 6.13 -15.78 17.17
N GLN A 163 6.71 -16.97 17.10
CA GLN A 163 6.53 -17.89 15.98
C GLN A 163 5.05 -18.14 15.65
N GLY A 164 4.73 -18.12 14.36
CA GLY A 164 3.37 -18.30 13.86
C GLY A 164 2.48 -17.08 14.08
N GLN A 165 3.07 -15.91 14.36
CA GLN A 165 2.32 -14.67 14.44
C GLN A 165 2.57 -13.77 13.24
N ARG A 166 1.55 -12.97 12.96
CA ARG A 166 1.56 -11.89 11.99
C ARG A 166 1.25 -10.57 12.68
N LEU A 167 1.80 -9.49 12.13
CA LEU A 167 1.40 -8.13 12.42
C LEU A 167 1.06 -7.39 11.12
N ILE A 168 -0.12 -6.77 11.09
CA ILE A 168 -0.53 -5.83 10.05
C ILE A 168 -0.20 -4.40 10.50
N ILE A 169 0.39 -3.62 9.61
CA ILE A 169 0.88 -2.27 9.85
C ILE A 169 0.19 -1.32 8.87
N ARG A 170 -0.36 -0.21 9.35
CA ARG A 170 -1.00 0.81 8.50
C ARG A 170 -0.35 2.16 8.76
N GLY A 171 0.52 2.60 7.84
CA GLY A 171 1.42 3.73 8.09
C GLY A 171 2.32 3.42 9.28
N ALA A 172 2.31 4.29 10.28
CA ALA A 172 3.02 4.08 11.55
C ALA A 172 2.23 3.30 12.61
N SER A 173 0.96 2.94 12.40
CA SER A 173 0.15 2.25 13.41
C SER A 173 0.38 0.74 13.38
N LEU A 174 0.74 0.16 14.53
CA LEU A 174 0.93 -1.29 14.65
C LEU A 174 -0.39 -1.95 15.06
N GLY A 175 -0.80 -2.99 14.32
CA GLY A 175 -1.94 -3.82 14.70
C GLY A 175 -1.70 -4.67 15.96
N GLN A 176 -2.58 -5.64 16.18
CA GLN A 176 -2.33 -6.69 17.16
C GLN A 176 -1.56 -7.85 16.52
N ALA A 177 -0.78 -8.57 17.33
CA ALA A 177 -0.10 -9.78 16.89
C ALA A 177 -1.11 -10.93 16.81
N GLU A 178 -1.45 -11.33 15.58
CA GLU A 178 -2.43 -12.38 15.30
C GLU A 178 -1.74 -13.72 15.07
N LYS A 179 -2.32 -14.82 15.55
CA LYS A 179 -1.83 -16.16 15.17
C LYS A 179 -2.28 -16.50 13.75
N VAL A 180 -1.35 -17.02 12.96
CA VAL A 180 -1.55 -17.42 11.57
C VAL A 180 -0.83 -18.72 11.27
N ASP A 181 -1.26 -19.40 10.22
CA ASP A 181 -0.51 -20.50 9.62
C ASP A 181 0.62 -19.93 8.74
N ALA A 182 1.79 -19.72 9.36
CA ALA A 182 2.94 -19.13 8.69
C ALA A 182 3.50 -20.02 7.57
N GLU A 183 3.37 -21.34 7.65
CA GLU A 183 3.79 -22.25 6.57
C GLU A 183 2.94 -22.02 5.32
N ARG A 184 1.62 -21.96 5.50
CA ARG A 184 0.70 -21.74 4.39
C ARG A 184 0.85 -20.35 3.76
N LEU A 185 1.02 -19.31 4.58
CA LEU A 185 1.21 -17.95 4.06
C LEU A 185 2.52 -17.78 3.28
N LEU A 186 3.55 -18.55 3.64
CA LEU A 186 4.88 -18.42 3.04
C LEU A 186 5.19 -19.50 2.00
N ALA A 187 4.18 -20.27 1.57
CA ALA A 187 4.32 -21.31 0.55
C ALA A 187 4.80 -20.78 -0.82
N TRP A 188 4.65 -19.48 -1.07
CA TRP A 188 5.18 -18.80 -2.27
C TRP A 188 6.69 -18.91 -2.41
N ARG A 189 7.41 -19.02 -1.30
CA ARG A 189 8.87 -19.23 -1.29
C ARG A 189 9.25 -20.51 -2.04
N ASP A 190 8.41 -21.54 -1.93
CA ASP A 190 8.66 -22.86 -2.50
C ASP A 190 7.98 -23.03 -3.88
N GLY A 191 7.53 -21.91 -4.48
CA GLY A 191 6.94 -21.84 -5.81
C GLY A 191 5.43 -22.00 -5.88
N GLN A 192 4.73 -22.14 -4.74
CA GLN A 192 3.27 -22.30 -4.72
C GLN A 192 2.54 -20.96 -4.55
N ALA A 193 1.43 -20.73 -5.25
CA ALA A 193 0.64 -19.52 -5.00
C ALA A 193 0.11 -19.52 -3.55
N SER A 194 0.49 -18.53 -2.74
CA SER A 194 -0.12 -18.32 -1.42
C SER A 194 -1.57 -17.91 -1.62
N LYS A 195 -2.52 -18.83 -1.39
CA LYS A 195 -3.95 -18.50 -1.47
C LYS A 195 -4.28 -17.52 -0.34
N PRO A 196 -4.84 -16.32 -0.62
CA PRO A 196 -5.18 -15.38 0.43
C PRO A 196 -6.23 -16.00 1.38
N PRO A 197 -6.20 -15.66 2.69
CA PRO A 197 -7.22 -16.12 3.61
C PRO A 197 -8.59 -15.57 3.17
N VAL A 198 -9.54 -16.48 3.01
CA VAL A 198 -10.95 -16.13 2.81
C VAL A 198 -11.46 -15.55 4.13
N ARG A 199 -12.07 -14.35 4.04
CA ARG A 199 -12.68 -13.64 5.18
C ARG A 199 -13.69 -14.49 5.92
#